data_AF-A0AAD7FUM5-F1
#
_entry.id   AF-A0AAD7FUM5-F1
#
_cell.length_a   1.000
_cell.length_b   1.000
_cell.length_c   1.000
_cell.angle_alpha   90.00
_cell.angle_beta   90.00
_cell.angle_gamma   90.00
#
_symmetry.space_group_name_H-M   'P 1'
#
loop_
_entity.id
_entity.type
_entity.pdbx_description
1 polymer ?
#
loop_
_entity_poly.entity_id
_entity_poly.type
_entity_poly.pdbx_seq_one_letter_code
_entity_poly.pdbx_strand_id
1 'polypeptide(L)'
;MSARVWAMSVEQRQDLIKAAFEGDLEISSGLISSSANVAKKNAYSPYSKFAVGAALLAADGTIYKGVNVENASYGGTICAERTAIVKAVSEGTTSFIALAVTTDVPAAISPCGMCRQVIREFCAQDMPILLVPGDYPKPPGDESEGKPGVTEGGVKETSIAELLPDSFGPEHLELPRTGGRT
;
A
#
# COMPACT_ATOMS: atom_id res chain seq x y z
N MET A 1 19.16 8.09 -16.16
CA MET A 1 18.77 6.66 -16.18
C MET A 1 17.94 6.43 -14.94
N SER A 2 16.62 6.27 -15.07
CA SER A 2 15.72 6.00 -13.95
C SER A 2 16.00 4.57 -13.47
N ALA A 3 16.81 4.44 -12.42
CA ALA A 3 17.07 3.15 -11.81
C ALA A 3 15.74 2.61 -11.27
N ARG A 4 15.32 1.44 -11.76
CA ARG A 4 14.13 0.75 -11.24
C ARG A 4 14.28 0.57 -9.73
N VAL A 5 13.18 0.75 -9.01
CA VAL A 5 13.07 1.02 -7.55
C VAL A 5 13.41 -0.18 -6.64
N TRP A 6 13.94 -1.26 -7.19
CA TRP A 6 14.24 -2.48 -6.45
C TRP A 6 15.54 -2.44 -5.62
N ALA A 7 16.28 -1.33 -5.64
CA ALA A 7 17.67 -1.30 -5.16
C ALA A 7 17.86 -0.88 -3.69
N MET A 8 16.78 -0.59 -2.95
CA MET A 8 16.89 -0.16 -1.56
C MET A 8 16.75 -1.32 -0.59
N SER A 9 17.75 -1.56 0.27
CA SER A 9 17.69 -2.52 1.36
C SER A 9 16.66 -2.12 2.43
N VAL A 10 16.27 -3.05 3.28
CA VAL A 10 15.40 -2.79 4.44
C VAL A 10 15.98 -1.69 5.30
N GLU A 11 17.28 -1.75 5.60
CA GLU A 11 17.99 -0.77 6.41
C GLU A 11 17.96 0.61 5.76
N GLN A 12 18.20 0.69 4.45
CA GLN A 12 18.14 1.97 3.73
C GLN A 12 16.75 2.60 3.77
N ARG A 13 15.68 1.80 3.65
CA ARG A 13 14.31 2.32 3.78
C ARG A 13 13.99 2.75 5.21
N GLN A 14 14.43 1.99 6.21
CA GLN A 14 14.28 2.37 7.61
C GLN A 14 15.03 3.67 7.93
N ASP A 15 16.24 3.85 7.40
CA ASP A 15 17.03 5.06 7.57
C ASP A 15 16.36 6.26 6.90
N LEU A 16 15.76 6.09 5.72
CA LEU A 16 14.96 7.14 5.09
C LEU A 16 13.70 7.49 5.89
N ILE A 17 12.98 6.50 6.42
CA ILE A 17 11.83 6.76 7.28
C ILE A 17 12.26 7.55 8.52
N LYS A 18 13.33 7.13 9.18
CA LYS A 18 13.91 7.86 10.32
C LYS A 18 14.33 9.27 9.92
N ALA A 19 15.00 9.45 8.79
CA ALA A 19 15.43 10.77 8.34
C ALA A 19 14.24 11.70 8.01
N ALA A 20 13.17 11.16 7.40
CA ALA A 20 11.99 11.92 7.02
C ALA A 20 11.11 12.32 8.23
N PHE A 21 11.12 11.53 9.31
CA PHE A 21 10.25 11.71 10.48
C PHE A 21 11.01 11.90 11.80
N GLU A 22 12.19 12.51 11.77
CA GLU A 22 13.02 12.80 12.95
C GLU A 22 13.32 11.58 13.86
N GLY A 23 13.37 10.39 13.26
CA GLY A 23 13.85 9.16 13.90
C GLY A 23 12.79 8.12 14.25
N ASP A 24 11.51 8.41 14.02
CA ASP A 24 10.42 7.58 14.56
C ASP A 24 9.58 6.88 13.46
N LEU A 25 9.71 5.55 13.41
CA LEU A 25 8.94 4.66 12.51
C LEU A 25 7.46 4.60 12.90
N GLU A 26 7.14 4.71 14.19
CA GLU A 26 5.75 4.73 14.67
C GLU A 26 5.05 6.02 14.28
N ILE A 27 5.73 7.17 14.36
CA ILE A 27 5.19 8.45 13.86
C ILE A 27 4.88 8.34 12.36
N SER A 28 5.80 7.77 11.57
CA SER A 28 5.59 7.56 10.14
C SER A 28 4.37 6.66 9.87
N SER A 29 4.30 5.50 10.53
CA SER A 29 3.20 4.54 10.45
C SER A 29 1.85 5.18 10.83
N GLY A 30 1.80 5.91 11.95
CA GLY A 30 0.62 6.61 12.42
C GLY A 30 0.18 7.73 11.46
N LEU A 31 1.14 8.45 10.86
CA LEU A 31 0.88 9.52 9.89
C LEU A 31 0.25 8.98 8.60
N ILE A 32 0.80 7.91 8.02
CA ILE A 32 0.26 7.35 6.77
C ILE A 32 -1.08 6.64 7.02
N SER A 33 -1.24 5.98 8.17
CA SER A 33 -2.52 5.37 8.58
C SER A 33 -3.63 6.42 8.73
N SER A 34 -3.32 7.52 9.42
CA SER A 34 -4.23 8.67 9.55
C SER A 34 -4.52 9.32 8.19
N SER A 35 -3.50 9.47 7.35
CA SER A 35 -3.63 10.04 6.00
C SER A 35 -4.54 9.21 5.10
N ALA A 36 -4.43 7.87 5.15
CA ALA A 36 -5.31 6.97 4.42
C ALA A 36 -6.77 7.11 4.89
N ASN A 37 -6.99 7.21 6.20
CA ASN A 37 -8.34 7.34 6.77
C ASN A 37 -8.98 8.70 6.44
N VAL A 38 -8.20 9.78 6.42
CA VAL A 38 -8.66 11.09 5.94
C VAL A 38 -8.94 11.05 4.43
N ALA A 39 -8.09 10.40 3.64
CA ALA A 39 -8.26 10.30 2.18
C ALA A 39 -9.57 9.59 1.81
N LYS A 40 -9.91 8.49 2.51
CA LYS A 40 -11.11 7.66 2.31
C LYS A 40 -12.41 8.47 2.14
N LYS A 41 -12.52 9.61 2.84
CA LYS A 41 -13.68 10.52 2.76
C LYS A 41 -13.95 11.11 1.36
N ASN A 42 -12.95 11.06 0.47
CA ASN A 42 -13.06 11.55 -0.90
C ASN A 42 -13.34 10.44 -1.92
N ALA A 43 -13.61 9.22 -1.48
CA ALA A 43 -13.92 8.11 -2.38
C ALA A 43 -15.17 8.41 -3.22
N TYR A 44 -15.10 8.09 -4.51
CA TYR A 44 -16.26 8.09 -5.39
C TYR A 44 -16.75 6.65 -5.52
N SER A 45 -17.67 6.25 -4.64
CA SER A 45 -18.20 4.88 -4.58
C SER A 45 -19.73 4.80 -4.53
N PRO A 46 -20.45 5.43 -5.48
CA PRO A 46 -21.92 5.46 -5.44
C PRO A 46 -22.58 4.09 -5.66
N TYR A 47 -21.87 3.13 -6.25
CA TYR A 47 -22.42 1.81 -6.58
C TYR A 47 -22.25 0.84 -5.40
N SER A 48 -21.02 0.65 -4.90
CA SER A 48 -20.79 -0.24 -3.75
C SER A 48 -21.14 0.39 -2.41
N LYS A 49 -21.05 1.73 -2.32
CA LYS A 49 -21.08 2.48 -1.04
C LYS A 49 -20.00 2.02 -0.06
N PHE A 50 -18.88 1.54 -0.60
CA PHE A 50 -17.74 1.06 0.15
C PHE A 50 -16.52 1.92 -0.16
N ALA A 51 -16.14 2.78 0.78
CA ALA A 51 -15.00 3.67 0.64
C ALA A 51 -13.70 2.96 1.07
N VAL A 52 -12.66 3.18 0.27
CA VAL A 52 -11.30 2.72 0.52
C VAL A 52 -10.37 3.90 0.38
N GLY A 53 -9.48 4.07 1.36
CA GLY A 53 -8.44 5.08 1.35
C GLY A 53 -7.05 4.44 1.33
N ALA A 54 -6.10 5.10 0.69
CA ALA A 54 -4.71 4.70 0.68
C ALA A 54 -3.77 5.91 0.86
N ALA A 55 -2.63 5.69 1.49
CA ALA A 55 -1.55 6.67 1.60
C ALA A 55 -0.22 5.98 1.31
N LEU A 56 0.43 6.40 0.22
CA LEU A 56 1.70 5.88 -0.24
C LEU A 56 2.81 6.88 0.13
N LEU A 57 3.78 6.42 0.92
CA LEU A 57 4.91 7.23 1.35
C LEU A 57 6.10 7.02 0.42
N ALA A 58 6.55 8.11 -0.18
CA ALA A 58 7.73 8.14 -1.03
C ALA A 58 9.01 8.32 -0.21
N ALA A 59 10.14 7.94 -0.81
CA ALA A 59 11.48 8.03 -0.22
C ALA A 59 11.92 9.47 0.15
N ASP A 60 11.31 10.48 -0.47
CA ASP A 60 11.54 11.90 -0.19
C ASP A 60 10.63 12.45 0.92
N GLY A 61 9.80 11.59 1.54
CA GLY A 61 8.83 11.97 2.57
C GLY A 61 7.47 12.41 2.03
N THR A 62 7.29 12.52 0.71
CA THR A 62 6.02 12.91 0.10
C THR A 62 4.96 11.82 0.31
N ILE A 63 3.74 12.21 0.70
CA ILE A 63 2.60 11.30 0.87
C ILE A 63 1.60 11.46 -0.27
N TYR A 64 1.46 10.40 -1.07
CA TYR A 64 0.48 10.31 -2.14
C TYR A 64 -0.79 9.62 -1.65
N LYS A 65 -1.88 10.39 -1.57
CA LYS A 65 -3.18 9.88 -1.16
C LYS A 65 -3.97 9.33 -2.35
N GLY A 66 -4.60 8.18 -2.15
CA GLY A 66 -5.47 7.52 -3.12
C GLY A 66 -6.82 7.14 -2.51
N VAL A 67 -7.83 7.03 -3.37
CA VAL A 67 -9.18 6.56 -3.04
C VAL A 67 -9.70 5.66 -4.16
N ASN A 68 -10.67 4.79 -3.85
CA ASN A 68 -11.38 4.11 -4.91
C ASN A 68 -12.29 5.07 -5.68
N VAL A 69 -12.32 4.90 -7.00
CA VAL A 69 -13.17 5.66 -7.93
C VAL A 69 -13.88 4.65 -8.80
N GLU A 70 -15.18 4.53 -8.59
CA GLU A 70 -16.03 3.59 -9.29
C GLU A 70 -16.51 4.13 -10.64
N ASN A 71 -16.99 3.21 -11.48
CA ASN A 71 -17.55 3.53 -12.77
C ASN A 71 -18.80 2.67 -13.02
N ALA A 72 -19.77 3.18 -13.78
CA ALA A 72 -20.96 2.43 -14.18
C ALA A 72 -20.60 1.14 -14.94
N SER A 73 -19.55 1.19 -15.77
CA SER A 73 -18.89 0.00 -16.29
C SER A 73 -17.90 -0.48 -15.24
N TYR A 74 -18.29 -1.48 -14.44
CA TYR A 74 -17.56 -1.85 -13.22
C TYR A 74 -16.08 -2.17 -13.44
N GLY A 75 -15.72 -2.71 -14.61
CA GLY A 75 -14.31 -2.95 -14.99
C GLY A 75 -13.44 -1.69 -15.06
N GLY A 76 -14.05 -0.51 -15.18
CA GLY A 76 -13.38 0.80 -15.13
C GLY A 76 -13.07 1.30 -13.72
N THR A 77 -13.42 0.55 -12.67
CA THR A 77 -13.14 0.94 -11.28
C THR A 77 -11.64 0.88 -10.97
N ILE A 78 -11.12 1.95 -10.39
CA ILE A 78 -9.76 2.01 -9.85
C ILE A 78 -9.81 1.96 -8.31
N CYS A 79 -8.99 1.11 -7.71
CA CYS A 79 -8.90 0.97 -6.25
C CYS A 79 -7.98 2.03 -5.66
N ALA A 80 -8.09 2.28 -4.36
CA ALA A 80 -7.33 3.33 -3.67
C ALA A 80 -5.81 3.20 -3.81
N GLU A 81 -5.29 1.98 -3.69
CA GLU A 81 -3.87 1.65 -3.80
C GLU A 81 -3.36 1.99 -5.21
N ARG A 82 -4.12 1.59 -6.23
CA ARG A 82 -3.81 1.91 -7.64
C ARG A 82 -3.87 3.41 -7.89
N THR A 83 -4.85 4.11 -7.34
CA THR A 83 -4.95 5.57 -7.45
C THR A 83 -3.73 6.27 -6.83
N ALA A 84 -3.27 5.85 -5.65
CA ALA A 84 -2.10 6.42 -4.99
C ALA A 84 -0.82 6.21 -5.81
N ILE A 85 -0.60 4.98 -6.30
CA ILE A 85 0.56 4.63 -7.12
C ILE A 85 0.54 5.38 -8.46
N VAL A 86 -0.59 5.36 -9.18
CA VAL A 86 -0.71 6.05 -10.47
C VAL A 86 -0.44 7.54 -10.32
N LYS A 87 -0.96 8.17 -9.27
CA LYS A 87 -0.68 9.58 -8.97
C LYS A 87 0.82 9.83 -8.79
N ALA A 88 1.46 9.08 -7.89
CA ALA A 88 2.89 9.25 -7.62
C ALA A 88 3.75 9.08 -8.88
N VAL A 89 3.51 8.00 -9.63
CA VAL A 89 4.25 7.69 -10.86
C VAL A 89 4.01 8.75 -11.94
N SER A 90 2.78 9.26 -12.07
CA SER A 90 2.46 10.32 -13.02
C SER A 90 3.14 11.65 -12.70
N GLU A 91 3.48 11.87 -11.43
CA GLU A 91 4.20 13.05 -10.94
C GLU A 91 5.73 12.83 -10.92
N GLY A 92 6.22 11.70 -11.45
CA GLY A 92 7.64 11.38 -11.58
C GLY A 92 8.25 10.64 -10.40
N THR A 93 7.48 10.37 -9.35
CA THR A 93 7.94 9.65 -8.15
C THR A 93 7.73 8.16 -8.32
N THR A 94 8.82 7.41 -8.20
CA THR A 94 8.78 5.94 -8.30
C THR A 94 9.36 5.24 -7.08
N SER A 95 10.05 5.95 -6.17
CA SER A 95 10.66 5.36 -4.99
C SER A 95 9.74 5.44 -3.77
N PHE A 96 9.33 4.27 -3.24
CA PHE A 96 8.35 4.15 -2.16
C PHE A 96 8.89 3.33 -0.99
N ILE A 97 8.49 3.72 0.22
CA ILE A 97 8.99 3.12 1.47
C ILE A 97 7.90 2.53 2.35
N ALA A 98 6.63 2.93 2.20
CA ALA A 98 5.50 2.32 2.90
C ALA A 98 4.16 2.62 2.20
N LEU A 99 3.16 1.75 2.43
CA LEU A 99 1.78 1.96 1.97
C LEU A 99 0.81 1.66 3.12
N ALA A 100 -0.12 2.58 3.42
CA ALA A 100 -1.27 2.31 4.28
C ALA A 100 -2.56 2.19 3.46
N VAL A 101 -3.42 1.24 3.83
CA VAL A 101 -4.72 0.99 3.21
C VAL A 101 -5.79 0.84 4.28
N THR A 102 -6.92 1.51 4.12
CA THR A 102 -8.06 1.44 5.04
C THR A 102 -9.38 1.34 4.29
N THR A 103 -10.40 0.79 4.95
CA THR A 103 -11.74 0.59 4.39
C THR A 103 -12.81 1.09 5.37
N ASP A 104 -14.09 0.88 5.08
CA ASP A 104 -15.18 1.22 6.00
C ASP A 104 -15.46 0.18 7.08
N VAL A 105 -14.79 -0.97 7.07
CA VAL A 105 -15.04 -2.02 8.08
C VAL A 105 -14.01 -1.98 9.21
N PRO A 106 -14.39 -2.39 10.43
CA PRO A 106 -13.47 -2.49 11.58
C PRO A 106 -12.33 -3.52 11.43
N ALA A 107 -12.33 -4.30 10.35
CA ALA A 107 -11.30 -5.30 10.10
C ALA A 107 -10.19 -4.71 9.21
N ALA A 108 -8.94 -5.12 9.49
CA ALA A 108 -7.82 -4.90 8.60
C ALA A 108 -7.97 -5.81 7.35
N ILE A 109 -8.34 -5.24 6.21
CA ILE A 109 -8.56 -5.98 4.95
C ILE A 109 -7.37 -5.80 4.01
N SER A 110 -6.92 -6.91 3.42
CA SER A 110 -5.85 -6.91 2.42
C SER A 110 -6.27 -6.32 1.05
N PRO A 111 -5.36 -5.70 0.30
CA PRO A 111 -5.55 -5.32 -1.10
C PRO A 111 -6.10 -6.44 -1.98
N CYS A 112 -6.87 -6.10 -3.01
CA CYS A 112 -7.36 -7.06 -4.00
C CYS A 112 -6.23 -7.55 -4.93
N GLY A 113 -6.45 -8.64 -5.68
CA GLY A 113 -5.42 -9.23 -6.55
C GLY A 113 -4.81 -8.27 -7.58
N MET A 114 -5.62 -7.40 -8.18
CA MET A 114 -5.11 -6.37 -9.12
C MET A 114 -4.21 -5.36 -8.41
N CYS A 115 -4.58 -4.92 -7.21
CA CYS A 115 -3.76 -4.00 -6.43
C CYS A 115 -2.44 -4.66 -6.03
N ARG A 116 -2.49 -5.92 -5.58
CA ARG A 116 -1.28 -6.71 -5.27
C ARG A 116 -0.33 -6.76 -6.46
N GLN A 117 -0.83 -7.05 -7.66
CA GLN A 117 -0.01 -7.11 -8.86
C GLN A 117 0.60 -5.74 -9.24
N VAL A 118 -0.14 -4.64 -9.04
CA VAL A 118 0.38 -3.28 -9.28
C VAL A 118 1.42 -2.89 -8.23
N ILE A 119 1.16 -3.14 -6.95
CA ILE A 119 2.14 -2.94 -5.87
C ILE A 119 3.40 -3.73 -6.19
N ARG A 120 3.26 -4.98 -6.67
CA ARG A 120 4.39 -5.80 -7.08
C ARG A 120 5.19 -5.26 -8.27
N GLU A 121 4.63 -4.38 -9.09
CA GLU A 121 5.40 -3.74 -10.16
C GLU A 121 6.25 -2.58 -9.65
N PHE A 122 5.73 -1.81 -8.69
CA PHE A 122 6.27 -0.51 -8.31
C PHE A 122 6.97 -0.46 -6.95
N CYS A 123 6.74 -1.44 -6.09
CA CYS A 123 7.21 -1.44 -4.70
C CYS A 123 8.11 -2.64 -4.42
N ALA A 124 9.12 -2.43 -3.57
CA ALA A 124 9.97 -3.52 -3.08
C ALA A 124 9.13 -4.64 -2.44
N GLN A 125 9.55 -5.89 -2.60
CA GLN A 125 8.73 -7.04 -2.20
C GLN A 125 8.45 -7.08 -0.68
N ASP A 126 9.41 -6.57 0.07
CA ASP A 126 9.48 -6.45 1.52
C ASP A 126 9.12 -5.05 2.02
N MET A 127 8.58 -4.18 1.15
CA MET A 127 8.05 -2.88 1.57
C MET A 127 6.86 -3.10 2.53
N PRO A 128 6.82 -2.41 3.68
CA PRO A 128 5.71 -2.54 4.62
C PRO A 128 4.40 -2.02 4.01
N ILE A 129 3.36 -2.82 4.18
CA ILE A 129 1.97 -2.51 3.83
C ILE A 129 1.15 -2.59 5.12
N LEU A 130 0.60 -1.45 5.52
CA LEU A 130 -0.21 -1.31 6.72
C LEU A 130 -1.69 -1.47 6.36
N LEU A 131 -2.30 -2.52 6.87
CA LEU A 131 -3.73 -2.78 6.77
C LEU A 131 -4.40 -2.15 7.99
N VAL A 132 -5.02 -1.00 7.75
CA VAL A 132 -5.56 -0.12 8.79
C VAL A 132 -7.07 -0.37 8.93
N PRO A 133 -7.55 -0.76 10.13
CA PRO A 133 -8.99 -0.87 10.41
C PRO A 133 -9.77 0.41 10.05
N GLY A 134 -11.02 0.26 9.66
CA GLY A 134 -11.88 1.40 9.29
C GLY A 134 -12.26 2.29 10.47
N ASP A 135 -12.19 1.74 11.69
CA ASP A 135 -12.39 2.39 12.98
C ASP A 135 -11.07 2.84 13.63
N TYR A 136 -9.98 2.93 12.87
CA TYR A 136 -8.67 3.36 13.37
C TYR A 136 -8.66 4.82 13.90
N PRO A 137 -7.96 5.10 15.02
CA PRO A 137 -7.31 4.11 15.89
C PRO A 137 -8.35 3.38 16.75
N LYS A 138 -8.18 2.06 16.89
CA LYS A 138 -9.03 1.28 17.80
C LYS A 138 -8.85 1.74 19.26
N PRO A 139 -9.91 1.68 20.08
CA PRO A 139 -9.81 2.03 21.49
C PRO A 139 -8.91 1.04 22.26
N PRO A 140 -8.22 1.49 23.32
CA PRO A 140 -7.41 0.62 24.16
C PRO A 140 -8.21 -0.56 24.73
N GLY A 141 -7.64 -1.76 24.73
CA GLY A 141 -8.26 -2.99 25.22
C GLY A 141 -9.16 -3.71 24.20
N ASP A 142 -9.13 -3.34 22.92
CA ASP A 142 -9.80 -4.08 21.86
C ASP A 142 -9.22 -5.50 21.70
N GLU A 143 -10.08 -6.48 21.40
CA GLU A 143 -9.72 -7.90 21.25
C GLU A 143 -8.68 -8.21 20.15
N SER A 144 -8.37 -7.24 19.29
CA SER A 144 -7.29 -7.34 18.31
C SER A 144 -5.92 -6.88 18.84
N GLU A 145 -5.86 -6.14 19.96
CA GLU A 145 -4.60 -5.77 20.60
C GLU A 145 -3.85 -7.01 21.11
N GLY A 146 -2.54 -7.06 20.88
CA GLY A 146 -1.67 -8.16 21.29
C GLY A 146 -1.72 -9.40 20.39
N LYS A 147 -2.49 -9.39 19.30
CA LYS A 147 -2.39 -10.45 18.28
C LYS A 147 -1.06 -10.35 17.52
N PRO A 148 -0.41 -11.48 17.16
CA PRO A 148 0.82 -11.45 16.39
C PRO A 148 0.66 -10.68 15.07
N GLY A 149 1.55 -9.71 14.83
CA GLY A 149 1.53 -8.87 13.63
C GLY A 149 0.50 -7.74 13.62
N VAL A 150 -0.16 -7.46 14.75
CA VAL A 150 -1.08 -6.33 14.93
C VAL A 150 -0.44 -5.33 15.89
N THR A 151 -0.27 -4.08 15.45
CA THR A 151 0.27 -2.98 16.25
C THR A 151 -0.81 -2.34 17.13
N GLU A 152 -0.39 -1.42 18.01
CA GLU A 152 -1.30 -0.53 18.74
C GLU A 152 -2.25 0.19 17.76
N GLY A 153 -3.54 0.26 18.10
CA GLY A 153 -4.58 0.79 17.21
C GLY A 153 -5.15 -0.21 16.19
N GLY A 154 -4.72 -1.47 16.20
CA GLY A 154 -5.32 -2.57 15.41
C GLY A 154 -4.79 -2.71 13.99
N VAL A 155 -3.73 -1.98 13.63
CA VAL A 155 -3.11 -2.03 12.30
C VAL A 155 -2.36 -3.34 12.13
N LYS A 156 -2.59 -4.03 11.02
CA LYS A 156 -1.82 -5.23 10.66
C LYS A 156 -0.74 -4.87 9.65
N GLU A 157 0.51 -5.17 9.97
CA GLU A 157 1.63 -5.03 9.03
C GLU A 157 1.81 -6.31 8.19
N THR A 158 2.16 -6.14 6.92
CA THR A 158 2.48 -7.21 5.97
C THR A 158 3.34 -6.66 4.84
N SER A 159 3.63 -7.46 3.81
CA SER A 159 4.37 -7.05 2.61
C SER A 159 3.75 -7.65 1.35
N ILE A 160 4.19 -7.20 0.18
CA ILE A 160 3.68 -7.80 -1.06
C ILE A 160 4.20 -9.23 -1.27
N ALA A 161 5.38 -9.57 -0.74
CA ALA A 161 5.89 -10.95 -0.72
C ALA A 161 4.93 -11.91 0.01
N GLU A 162 4.36 -11.47 1.14
CA GLU A 162 3.41 -12.26 1.92
C GLU A 162 2.02 -12.30 1.27
N LEU A 163 1.57 -11.17 0.70
CA LEU A 163 0.25 -11.06 0.11
C LEU A 163 0.15 -11.70 -1.28
N LEU A 164 1.25 -11.81 -2.00
CA LEU A 164 1.30 -12.37 -3.35
C LEU A 164 2.58 -13.22 -3.53
N PRO A 165 2.66 -14.37 -2.83
CA PRO A 165 3.80 -15.27 -2.90
C PRO A 165 3.96 -15.81 -4.32
N ASP A 166 5.20 -16.07 -4.72
CA ASP A 166 5.57 -16.60 -6.05
C ASP A 166 4.96 -15.79 -7.21
N SER A 167 4.81 -14.48 -7.00
CA SER A 167 4.15 -13.59 -7.94
C SER A 167 4.91 -13.45 -9.26
N PHE A 168 4.14 -13.40 -10.35
CA PHE A 168 4.64 -12.94 -11.63
C PHE A 168 5.14 -11.50 -11.51
N GLY A 169 6.24 -11.19 -12.18
CA GLY A 169 6.94 -9.91 -12.09
C GLY A 169 7.87 -9.68 -13.28
N PRO A 170 8.49 -8.49 -13.38
CA PRO A 170 9.37 -8.13 -14.50
C PRO A 170 10.46 -9.15 -14.82
N GLU A 171 11.02 -9.79 -13.78
CA GLU A 171 12.06 -10.82 -13.92
C GLU A 171 11.61 -12.05 -14.72
N HIS A 172 10.30 -12.33 -14.77
CA HIS A 172 9.73 -13.45 -15.50
C HIS A 172 9.54 -13.16 -16.99
N LEU A 173 9.49 -11.88 -17.38
CA LEU A 173 9.35 -11.48 -18.80
C LEU A 173 10.62 -11.74 -19.60
N GLU A 174 11.77 -11.73 -18.94
CA GLU A 174 13.09 -11.90 -19.55
C GLU A 174 13.50 -13.37 -19.69
N LEU A 175 12.74 -14.29 -19.09
CA LEU A 175 13.02 -15.73 -19.15
C LEU A 175 12.68 -16.32 -20.53
N PRO A 176 13.54 -17.21 -21.09
CA PRO A 176 13.23 -17.95 -22.30
C PRO A 176 11.97 -18.78 -22.11
N ARG A 177 10.98 -18.63 -23.02
CA ARG A 177 9.81 -19.50 -23.04
C ARG A 177 10.22 -20.84 -23.65
N THR A 178 10.64 -21.79 -22.82
CA THR A 178 10.94 -23.16 -23.27
C THR A 178 9.64 -23.83 -23.70
N GLY A 179 9.43 -23.90 -25.02
CA GLY A 179 8.19 -24.39 -25.61
C GLY A 179 7.85 -23.59 -26.86
N GLY A 180 8.66 -23.75 -27.91
CA GLY A 180 8.25 -23.32 -29.24
C GLY A 180 6.97 -24.04 -29.60
N ARG A 181 5.89 -23.28 -29.83
CA ARG A 181 4.79 -23.81 -30.65
C ARG A 181 5.37 -23.97 -32.05
N THR A 182 5.75 -25.19 -32.40
CA THR A 182 5.83 -25.61 -33.80
C THR A 182 4.44 -25.54 -34.40
#